data_AF-A0A925AG18-F1
#
_entry.id   AF-A0A925AG18-F1
#
_cell.length_a   1.000
_cell.length_b   1.000
_cell.length_c   1.000
_cell.angle_alpha   90.00
_cell.angle_beta   90.00
_cell.angle_gamma   90.00
#
_symmetry.space_group_name_H-M   'P 1'
#
loop_
_entity.id
_entity.type
_entity.pdbx_description
1 polymer ?
#
loop_
_entity_poly.entity_id
_entity_poly.type
_entity_poly.pdbx_seq_one_letter_code
_entity_poly.pdbx_strand_id
1 'polypeptide(L)'
;MKQLILPALAALFFWTGCTHYYYSPNTLNIPMLRKQHDASISIARYSGAEAKGVEAQAIYSPVKYAGVMFNHLKIPQRTNGNNGNYTEWGRGSMTEGGVGGYYPYRPFTLSLFGGYGGGWAENAYESNQTSIYQQESLQTRLQFQRWFLQPSLSFRVKWLQLGFGMRRVWLNYVKGDIEYQIDPKELDSIKNIESQGSFQFWEKGFSFGFHFTGFSLTYNNVSL
;
A
#
# COMPACT_ATOMS: atom_id res chain seq x y z
N MET A 1 4.36 11.23 37.44
CA MET A 1 4.82 10.15 36.55
C MET A 1 3.90 9.83 35.35
N LYS A 2 2.69 10.38 35.21
CA LYS A 2 1.77 10.06 34.09
C LYS A 2 1.90 10.96 32.84
N GLN A 3 2.71 12.03 32.89
CA GLN A 3 2.79 13.02 31.80
C GLN A 3 3.96 12.82 30.82
N LEU A 4 4.91 11.92 31.12
CA LEU A 4 6.06 11.61 30.26
C LEU A 4 5.81 10.47 29.26
N ILE A 5 4.69 9.74 29.38
CA ILE A 5 4.36 8.61 28.51
C ILE A 5 3.83 9.10 27.14
N LEU A 6 3.16 10.25 27.11
CA LEU A 6 2.57 10.81 25.88
C LEU A 6 3.61 11.23 24.82
N PRO A 7 4.71 11.94 25.15
CA PRO A 7 5.74 12.25 24.18
C PRO A 7 6.55 11.02 23.75
N ALA A 8 6.72 10.02 24.63
CA ALA A 8 7.39 8.76 24.30
C ALA A 8 6.57 7.90 23.31
N LEU A 9 5.24 7.92 23.42
CA LEU A 9 4.35 7.25 22.47
C LEU A 9 4.34 7.93 21.09
N ALA A 10 4.46 9.26 21.04
CA ALA A 10 4.55 10.03 19.80
C ALA A 10 5.89 9.81 19.08
N ALA A 11 6.99 9.61 19.82
CA ALA A 11 8.32 9.35 19.25
C ALA A 11 8.42 7.97 18.57
N LEU A 12 7.60 6.99 18.97
CA LEU A 12 7.53 5.65 18.36
C LEU A 12 6.87 5.63 16.97
N PHE A 13 6.24 6.72 16.53
CA PHE A 13 5.59 6.82 15.21
C PHE A 13 6.51 7.31 14.08
N PHE A 14 7.76 7.66 14.35
CA PHE A 14 8.69 8.22 13.34
C PHE A 14 9.71 7.22 12.79
N TRP A 15 9.59 5.93 13.10
CA TRP A 15 10.45 4.91 12.49
C TRP A 15 9.86 4.46 11.15
N THR A 16 9.95 5.33 10.15
CA THR A 16 9.76 4.92 8.75
C THR A 16 11.09 4.39 8.24
N GLY A 17 11.26 3.07 8.26
CA GLY A 17 12.36 2.43 7.54
C GLY A 17 12.15 2.61 6.04
N CYS A 18 13.00 3.39 5.39
CA CYS A 18 13.10 3.40 3.93
C CYS A 18 13.76 2.09 3.50
N THR A 19 12.95 1.09 3.21
CA THR A 19 13.44 -0.14 2.61
C THR A 19 13.28 -0.03 1.10
N HIS A 20 14.38 -0.21 0.37
CA HIS A 20 14.43 -0.29 -1.10
C HIS A 20 13.81 -1.61 -1.58
N TYR A 21 12.57 -1.90 -1.15
CA TYR A 21 11.85 -3.06 -1.64
C TYR A 21 11.14 -2.66 -2.93
N TYR A 22 11.18 -3.56 -3.92
CA TYR A 22 10.38 -3.55 -5.15
C TYR A 22 8.86 -3.73 -4.87
N TYR A 23 8.40 -3.21 -3.74
CA TYR A 23 7.08 -3.34 -3.20
C TYR A 23 6.64 -1.98 -2.66
N SER A 24 5.53 -1.49 -3.22
CA SER A 24 4.91 -0.24 -2.83
C SER A 24 3.61 -0.57 -2.08
N PRO A 25 3.53 -0.33 -0.76
CA PRO A 25 2.31 -0.58 -0.01
C PRO A 25 1.21 0.36 -0.51
N ASN A 26 0.00 -0.15 -0.73
CA ASN A 26 -1.19 0.68 -0.94
C ASN A 26 -1.73 1.20 0.39
N THR A 27 -2.56 2.25 0.34
CA THR A 27 -3.15 2.77 1.57
C THR A 27 -4.07 1.74 2.23
N LEU A 28 -4.17 1.77 3.56
CA LEU A 28 -5.08 0.88 4.27
C LEU A 28 -6.53 1.36 4.07
N ASN A 29 -7.36 0.53 3.43
CA ASN A 29 -8.81 0.71 3.42
C ASN A 29 -9.36 0.37 4.81
N ILE A 30 -9.42 1.36 5.70
CA ILE A 30 -9.91 1.20 7.07
C ILE A 30 -11.45 1.21 7.06
N PRO A 31 -12.12 0.09 7.40
CA PRO A 31 -13.57 0.01 7.42
C PRO A 31 -14.20 1.02 8.38
N MET A 32 -15.11 1.83 7.86
CA MET A 32 -15.93 2.77 8.63
C MET A 32 -17.42 2.37 8.65
N LEU A 33 -17.68 1.07 8.55
CA LEU A 33 -19.04 0.48 8.52
C LEU A 33 -19.69 0.52 9.91
N ARG A 34 -21.00 0.77 9.98
CA ARG A 34 -21.76 0.81 11.25
C ARG A 34 -23.01 -0.02 11.24
N LYS A 35 -23.63 -0.18 10.07
CA LYS A 35 -24.86 -0.96 9.90
C LYS A 35 -24.82 -1.70 8.57
N GLN A 36 -25.74 -2.64 8.44
CA GLN A 36 -26.01 -3.29 7.17
C GLN A 36 -26.34 -2.25 6.11
N HIS A 37 -25.91 -2.51 4.88
CA HIS A 37 -26.00 -1.65 3.71
C HIS A 37 -25.21 -0.34 3.81
N ASP A 38 -24.31 -0.20 4.78
CA ASP A 38 -23.29 0.85 4.71
C ASP A 38 -22.30 0.53 3.59
N ALA A 39 -22.02 1.53 2.76
CA ALA A 39 -21.04 1.48 1.69
C ALA A 39 -20.13 2.70 1.77
N SER A 40 -18.89 2.54 1.32
CA SER A 40 -17.98 3.66 1.08
C SER A 40 -17.15 3.34 -0.16
N ILE A 41 -17.01 4.34 -1.02
CA ILE A 41 -16.13 4.32 -2.18
C ILE A 41 -15.21 5.52 -2.03
N SER A 42 -13.90 5.31 -2.24
CA SER A 42 -12.89 6.36 -2.20
C SER A 42 -12.03 6.29 -3.46
N ILE A 43 -11.65 7.46 -3.94
CA ILE A 43 -10.62 7.63 -4.98
C ILE A 43 -9.61 8.60 -4.40
N ALA A 44 -8.36 8.19 -4.36
CA ALA A 44 -7.27 8.94 -3.75
C ALA A 44 -6.07 9.04 -4.70
N ARG A 45 -5.30 10.11 -4.54
CA ARG A 45 -3.97 10.18 -5.12
C ARG A 45 -3.00 9.43 -4.21
N TYR A 46 -2.31 8.45 -4.76
CA TYR A 46 -1.21 7.77 -4.10
C TYR A 46 0.06 8.62 -4.24
N SER A 47 0.80 8.80 -3.15
CA SER A 47 2.09 9.48 -3.14
C SER A 47 3.03 8.79 -2.16
N GLY A 48 3.94 7.98 -2.69
CA GLY A 48 5.12 7.47 -1.99
C GLY A 48 6.34 8.37 -2.23
N ALA A 49 7.48 8.00 -1.65
CA ALA A 49 8.74 8.72 -1.82
C ALA A 49 9.16 8.84 -3.30
N GLU A 50 8.94 7.77 -4.07
CA GLU A 50 9.43 7.64 -5.45
C GLU A 50 8.31 7.32 -6.46
N ALA A 51 7.07 7.15 -6.00
CA ALA A 51 5.94 6.76 -6.83
C ALA A 51 4.71 7.62 -6.58
N LYS A 52 4.06 8.07 -7.67
CA LYS A 52 2.77 8.75 -7.62
C LYS A 52 1.77 7.95 -8.43
N GLY A 53 0.57 7.76 -7.90
CA GLY A 53 -0.44 6.93 -8.52
C GLY A 53 -1.86 7.37 -8.18
N VAL A 54 -2.81 6.54 -8.56
CA VAL A 54 -4.22 6.65 -8.20
C VAL A 54 -4.64 5.36 -7.52
N GLU A 55 -5.37 5.49 -6.44
CA GLU A 55 -5.94 4.37 -5.71
C GLU A 55 -7.46 4.50 -5.65
N ALA A 56 -8.15 3.41 -5.92
CA ALA A 56 -9.59 3.29 -5.73
C ALA A 56 -9.86 2.23 -4.67
N GLN A 57 -10.70 2.54 -3.69
CA GLN A 57 -11.10 1.59 -2.66
C GLN A 57 -12.61 1.58 -2.53
N ALA A 58 -13.16 0.42 -2.22
CA ALA A 58 -14.57 0.25 -1.93
C ALA A 58 -14.75 -0.71 -0.76
N ILE A 59 -15.78 -0.46 0.03
CA ILE A 59 -16.21 -1.35 1.10
C ILE A 59 -17.73 -1.33 1.20
N TYR A 60 -18.34 -2.50 1.39
CA TYR A 60 -19.78 -2.65 1.48
C TYR A 60 -20.15 -3.72 2.50
N SER A 61 -21.20 -3.45 3.29
CA SER A 61 -21.78 -4.39 4.25
C SER A 61 -23.10 -4.98 3.72
N PRO A 62 -23.10 -6.15 3.07
CA PRO A 62 -24.34 -6.76 2.58
C PRO A 62 -25.23 -7.30 3.71
N VAL A 63 -24.61 -7.72 4.82
CA VAL A 63 -25.27 -8.28 6.00
C VAL A 63 -24.76 -7.62 7.28
N LYS A 64 -25.51 -7.73 8.38
CA LYS A 64 -25.11 -7.17 9.67
C LYS A 64 -23.76 -7.73 10.12
N TYR A 65 -22.84 -6.84 10.52
CA TYR A 65 -21.52 -7.16 11.06
C TYR A 65 -20.53 -7.85 10.10
N ALA A 66 -20.85 -7.99 8.82
CA ALA A 66 -19.90 -8.46 7.82
C ALA A 66 -19.85 -7.54 6.61
N GLY A 67 -18.70 -7.54 5.93
CA GLY A 67 -18.47 -6.73 4.76
C GLY A 67 -17.50 -7.35 3.77
N VAL A 68 -17.51 -6.80 2.57
CA VAL A 68 -16.57 -7.05 1.49
C VAL A 68 -15.79 -5.76 1.23
N MET A 69 -14.51 -5.89 0.91
CA MET A 69 -13.63 -4.78 0.52
C MET A 69 -12.96 -5.06 -0.82
N PHE A 70 -12.66 -3.99 -1.52
CA PHE A 70 -11.95 -3.99 -2.79
C PHE A 70 -10.97 -2.83 -2.82
N ASN A 71 -9.74 -3.06 -3.26
CA ASN A 71 -8.72 -2.02 -3.45
C ASN A 71 -8.05 -2.21 -4.81
N HIS A 72 -7.81 -1.11 -5.51
CA HIS A 72 -7.04 -1.09 -6.74
C HIS A 72 -6.08 0.09 -6.74
N LEU A 73 -4.78 -0.20 -6.82
CA LEU A 73 -3.72 0.78 -6.96
C LEU A 73 -3.18 0.73 -8.40
N LYS A 74 -3.00 1.90 -9.00
CA LYS A 74 -2.33 2.06 -10.29
C LYS A 74 -1.28 3.16 -10.20
N ILE A 75 -0.04 2.79 -10.42
CA ILE A 75 1.10 3.69 -10.56
C ILE A 75 1.38 3.79 -12.06
N PRO A 76 0.98 4.89 -12.73
CA PRO A 76 1.30 5.09 -14.14
C PRO A 76 2.81 5.25 -14.30
N GLN A 77 3.29 4.94 -15.51
CA GLN A 77 4.69 5.18 -15.87
C GLN A 77 5.04 6.63 -15.61
N ARG A 78 6.04 6.84 -14.77
CA ARG A 78 6.63 8.15 -14.54
C ARG A 78 8.14 8.04 -14.64
N THR A 79 8.70 8.93 -15.44
CA THR A 79 10.14 9.14 -15.53
C THR A 79 10.59 9.91 -14.28
N ASN A 80 11.37 9.26 -13.43
CA ASN A 80 11.93 9.88 -12.23
C ASN A 80 13.23 10.60 -12.58
N GLY A 81 13.09 11.70 -13.33
CA GLY A 81 14.22 12.60 -13.60
C GLY A 81 15.33 11.98 -14.46
N ASN A 82 16.19 12.86 -14.98
CA ASN A 82 17.33 12.50 -15.79
C ASN A 82 18.56 12.58 -14.88
N ASN A 83 19.10 11.43 -14.44
CA ASN A 83 20.22 11.39 -13.50
C ASN A 83 21.58 11.48 -14.24
N GLY A 84 21.65 12.33 -15.28
CA GLY A 84 22.83 12.60 -16.11
C GLY A 84 23.29 11.45 -17.01
N ASN A 85 23.13 10.20 -16.57
CA ASN A 85 23.61 9.00 -17.26
C ASN A 85 22.50 7.99 -17.59
N TYR A 86 21.39 8.00 -16.85
CA TYR A 86 20.27 7.07 -17.05
C TYR A 86 18.92 7.77 -16.88
N THR A 87 17.91 7.29 -17.60
CA THR A 87 16.51 7.61 -17.45
C THR A 87 15.82 6.44 -16.76
N GLU A 88 15.29 6.69 -15.56
CA GLU A 88 14.58 5.68 -14.77
C GLU A 88 13.07 5.89 -14.87
N TRP A 89 12.32 4.81 -15.09
CA TRP A 89 10.87 4.85 -14.94
C TRP A 89 10.33 3.61 -14.26
N GLY A 90 9.30 3.82 -13.44
CA GLY A 90 8.57 2.76 -12.75
C GLY A 90 7.08 2.83 -13.08
N ARG A 91 6.45 1.66 -13.20
CA ARG A 91 4.99 1.54 -13.27
C ARG A 91 4.54 0.28 -12.53
N GLY A 92 3.30 0.26 -12.09
CA GLY A 92 2.77 -0.90 -11.40
C GLY A 92 1.28 -0.84 -11.20
N SER A 93 0.71 -2.01 -10.92
CA SER A 93 -0.70 -2.11 -10.55
C SER A 93 -0.90 -3.25 -9.58
N MET A 94 -1.83 -3.06 -8.65
CA MET A 94 -2.20 -4.07 -7.67
C MET A 94 -3.71 -4.01 -7.46
N THR A 95 -4.33 -5.19 -7.40
CA THR A 95 -5.76 -5.34 -7.11
C THR A 95 -5.96 -6.33 -5.99
N GLU A 96 -6.88 -6.03 -5.09
CA GLU A 96 -7.17 -6.86 -3.94
C GLU A 96 -8.65 -6.90 -3.62
N GLY A 97 -9.08 -8.04 -3.08
CA GLY A 97 -10.38 -8.21 -2.47
C GLY A 97 -10.23 -8.77 -1.07
N GLY A 98 -11.22 -8.49 -0.21
CA GLY A 98 -11.24 -9.02 1.14
C GLY A 98 -12.63 -9.13 1.69
N VAL A 99 -12.75 -9.90 2.77
CA VAL A 99 -13.98 -10.09 3.53
C VAL A 99 -13.65 -10.01 5.01
N GLY A 100 -14.62 -9.62 5.82
CA GLY A 100 -14.38 -9.47 7.24
C GLY A 100 -15.59 -9.10 8.05
N GLY A 101 -15.34 -8.99 9.34
CA GLY A 101 -16.32 -8.62 10.34
C GLY A 101 -16.09 -7.21 10.87
N TYR A 102 -17.17 -6.57 11.33
CA TYR A 102 -17.09 -5.33 12.08
C TYR A 102 -18.09 -5.32 13.24
N TYR A 103 -17.68 -4.71 14.35
CA TYR A 103 -18.49 -4.56 15.55
C TYR A 103 -18.57 -3.07 15.94
N PRO A 104 -19.71 -2.41 15.71
CA PRO A 104 -19.91 -1.02 16.06
C PRO A 104 -20.16 -0.88 17.57
N TYR A 105 -19.27 -0.19 18.27
CA TYR A 105 -19.39 0.16 19.69
C TYR A 105 -19.22 1.67 19.86
N ARG A 106 -20.33 2.42 19.74
CA ARG A 106 -20.31 3.89 19.59
C ARG A 106 -19.45 4.57 20.68
N PRO A 107 -18.57 5.52 20.30
CA PRO A 107 -18.34 6.08 18.96
C PRO A 107 -17.39 5.27 18.06
N PHE A 108 -16.87 4.15 18.55
CA PHE A 108 -15.88 3.30 17.91
C PHE A 108 -16.49 2.20 17.02
N THR A 109 -15.67 1.62 16.17
CA THR A 109 -15.98 0.39 15.45
C THR A 109 -14.71 -0.42 15.34
N LEU A 110 -14.76 -1.65 15.86
CA LEU A 110 -13.70 -2.63 15.71
C LEU A 110 -13.96 -3.42 14.43
N SER A 111 -12.92 -3.73 13.69
CA SER A 111 -13.04 -4.46 12.43
C SER A 111 -11.85 -5.39 12.25
N LEU A 112 -12.11 -6.53 11.61
CA LEU A 112 -11.10 -7.50 11.23
C LEU A 112 -11.42 -7.99 9.83
N PHE A 113 -10.58 -7.64 8.88
CA PHE A 113 -10.72 -8.04 7.49
C PHE A 113 -9.51 -8.84 7.03
N GLY A 114 -9.76 -9.91 6.31
CA GLY A 114 -8.72 -10.66 5.62
C GLY A 114 -8.97 -10.63 4.12
N GLY A 115 -7.92 -10.78 3.34
CA GLY A 115 -8.06 -10.74 1.90
C GLY A 115 -6.86 -11.27 1.16
N TYR A 116 -7.01 -11.23 -0.16
CA TYR A 116 -6.03 -11.69 -1.12
C TYR A 116 -6.00 -10.73 -2.30
N GLY A 117 -4.82 -10.55 -2.85
CA GLY A 117 -4.63 -9.74 -4.03
C GLY A 117 -3.34 -10.08 -4.74
N GLY A 118 -3.16 -9.43 -5.87
CA GLY A 118 -1.97 -9.59 -6.68
C GLY A 118 -1.73 -8.36 -7.53
N GLY A 119 -0.52 -8.28 -8.02
CA GLY A 119 -0.07 -7.13 -8.77
C GLY A 119 1.23 -7.41 -9.48
N TRP A 120 1.70 -6.36 -10.12
CA TRP A 120 2.97 -6.35 -10.80
C TRP A 120 3.61 -4.98 -10.64
N ALA A 121 4.94 -4.98 -10.57
CA ALA A 121 5.77 -3.81 -10.59
C ALA A 121 6.80 -3.99 -11.72
N GLU A 122 7.02 -2.93 -12.47
CA GLU A 122 7.99 -2.90 -13.56
C GLU A 122 8.83 -1.65 -13.42
N ASN A 123 10.15 -1.85 -13.44
CA ASN A 123 11.12 -0.77 -13.45
C ASN A 123 12.04 -0.95 -14.64
N ALA A 124 12.31 0.13 -15.33
CA ALA A 124 13.25 0.14 -16.43
C ALA A 124 14.31 1.23 -16.24
N TYR A 125 15.52 0.88 -16.63
CA TYR A 125 16.70 1.73 -16.59
C TYR A 125 17.20 1.87 -18.02
N GLU A 126 17.04 3.06 -18.59
CA GLU A 126 17.47 3.35 -19.95
C GLU A 126 18.76 4.18 -19.89
N SER A 127 19.84 3.69 -20.50
CA SER A 127 21.09 4.45 -20.60
C SER A 127 20.95 5.63 -21.55
N ASN A 128 21.32 6.82 -21.08
CA ASN A 128 21.35 8.04 -21.90
C ASN A 128 22.67 8.19 -22.69
N GLN A 129 23.58 7.20 -22.64
CA GLN A 129 24.82 7.24 -23.39
C GLN A 129 24.61 6.93 -24.87
N THR A 130 24.86 7.92 -25.73
CA THR A 130 24.93 7.85 -27.20
C THR A 130 26.19 7.11 -27.69
N SER A 131 26.52 5.98 -27.11
CA SER A 131 27.54 5.08 -27.66
C SER A 131 26.87 4.08 -28.59
N ILE A 132 27.21 4.13 -29.87
CA ILE A 132 26.65 3.35 -31.01
C ILE A 132 26.65 1.82 -30.81
N TYR A 133 27.19 1.31 -29.69
CA TYR A 133 27.38 -0.12 -29.45
C TYR A 133 26.68 -0.72 -28.22
N GLN A 134 26.07 0.05 -27.31
CA GLN A 134 25.39 -0.52 -26.12
C GLN A 134 24.19 0.33 -25.69
N GLN A 135 23.06 0.12 -26.37
CA GLN A 135 21.76 0.61 -25.92
C GLN A 135 21.07 -0.53 -25.18
N GLU A 136 21.45 -0.75 -23.92
CA GLU A 136 20.86 -1.79 -23.07
C GLU A 136 19.73 -1.14 -22.26
N SER A 137 18.50 -1.34 -22.72
CA SER A 137 17.31 -1.04 -21.93
C SER A 137 17.12 -2.18 -20.94
N LEU A 138 17.43 -1.97 -19.67
CA LEU A 138 17.25 -2.99 -18.64
C LEU A 138 15.83 -2.93 -18.12
N GLN A 139 15.06 -3.99 -18.29
CA GLN A 139 13.70 -4.08 -17.75
C GLN A 139 13.62 -5.17 -16.67
N THR A 140 13.08 -4.80 -15.51
CA THR A 140 12.73 -5.73 -14.44
C THR A 140 11.22 -5.76 -14.29
N ARG A 141 10.63 -6.95 -14.37
CA ARG A 141 9.19 -7.14 -14.13
C ARG A 141 8.97 -8.17 -13.05
N LEU A 142 8.38 -7.73 -11.94
CA LEU A 142 8.08 -8.57 -10.79
C LEU A 142 6.57 -8.72 -10.66
N GLN A 143 6.09 -9.96 -10.67
CA GLN A 143 4.70 -10.31 -10.37
C GLN A 143 4.62 -10.86 -8.96
N PHE A 144 3.66 -10.38 -8.19
CA PHE A 144 3.48 -10.79 -6.80
C PHE A 144 2.02 -11.04 -6.46
N GLN A 145 1.82 -11.86 -5.45
CA GLN A 145 0.55 -12.13 -4.82
C GLN A 145 0.71 -11.95 -3.31
N ARG A 146 -0.34 -11.50 -2.63
CA ARG A 146 -0.30 -11.32 -1.20
C ARG A 146 -1.61 -11.68 -0.53
N TRP A 147 -1.47 -12.23 0.67
CA TRP A 147 -2.57 -12.39 1.62
C TRP A 147 -2.41 -11.33 2.71
N PHE A 148 -3.51 -10.87 3.27
CA PHE A 148 -3.45 -9.94 4.38
C PHE A 148 -4.48 -10.23 5.46
N LEU A 149 -4.15 -9.81 6.67
CA LEU A 149 -5.07 -9.73 7.80
C LEU A 149 -4.96 -8.34 8.43
N GLN A 150 -6.07 -7.63 8.51
CA GLN A 150 -6.16 -6.22 8.86
C GLN A 150 -7.12 -6.01 10.04
N PRO A 151 -6.64 -6.09 11.29
CA PRO A 151 -7.34 -5.49 12.42
C PRO A 151 -7.33 -3.96 12.31
N SER A 152 -8.49 -3.35 12.56
CA SER A 152 -8.62 -1.90 12.55
C SER A 152 -9.64 -1.40 13.56
N LEU A 153 -9.37 -0.19 14.07
CA LEU A 153 -10.23 0.59 14.94
C LEU A 153 -10.59 1.89 14.22
N SER A 154 -11.88 2.15 14.07
CA SER A 154 -12.37 3.42 13.58
C SER A 154 -13.17 4.17 14.63
N PHE A 155 -13.10 5.49 14.59
CA PHE A 155 -13.84 6.42 15.43
C PHE A 155 -14.55 7.41 14.51
N ARG A 156 -15.87 7.55 14.67
CA ARG A 156 -16.66 8.48 13.86
C ARG A 156 -17.64 9.27 14.73
N VAL A 157 -17.53 10.58 14.69
CA VAL A 157 -18.55 11.51 15.23
C VAL A 157 -19.15 12.30 14.07
N LYS A 158 -20.06 13.25 14.34
CA LYS A 158 -20.87 13.90 13.30
C LYS A 158 -20.07 14.41 12.10
N TRP A 159 -18.94 15.09 12.35
CA TRP A 159 -18.11 15.73 11.32
C TRP A 159 -16.70 15.14 11.22
N LEU A 160 -16.28 14.28 12.14
CA LEU A 160 -14.89 13.78 12.24
C LEU A 160 -14.85 12.26 12.10
N GLN A 161 -13.88 11.78 11.32
CA GLN A 161 -13.53 10.37 11.17
C GLN A 161 -12.05 10.18 11.46
N LEU A 162 -11.73 9.21 12.31
CA LEU A 162 -10.38 8.75 12.59
C LEU A 162 -10.34 7.25 12.39
N GLY A 163 -9.25 6.75 11.83
CA GLY A 163 -9.03 5.34 11.60
C GLY A 163 -7.59 4.98 11.94
N PHE A 164 -7.43 3.86 12.63
CA PHE A 164 -6.15 3.22 12.82
C PHE A 164 -6.27 1.77 12.36
N GLY A 165 -5.33 1.33 11.55
CA GLY A 165 -5.27 -0.03 11.03
C GLY A 165 -3.86 -0.59 11.14
N MET A 166 -3.78 -1.88 11.42
CA MET A 166 -2.56 -2.66 11.24
C MET A 166 -2.87 -3.76 10.25
N ARG A 167 -1.97 -4.05 9.31
CA ARG A 167 -2.14 -5.09 8.33
C ARG A 167 -0.92 -5.99 8.35
N ARG A 168 -1.11 -7.27 8.67
CA ARG A 168 -0.10 -8.29 8.44
C ARG A 168 -0.19 -8.75 6.99
N VAL A 169 0.92 -8.76 6.28
CA VAL A 169 1.01 -9.15 4.88
C VAL A 169 1.90 -10.37 4.72
N TRP A 170 1.46 -11.32 3.91
CA TRP A 170 2.25 -12.44 3.40
C TRP A 170 2.39 -12.27 1.90
N LEU A 171 3.55 -11.81 1.46
CA LEU A 171 3.86 -11.46 0.07
C LEU A 171 4.70 -12.55 -0.57
N ASN A 172 4.26 -13.07 -1.72
CA ASN A 172 4.99 -14.05 -2.50
C ASN A 172 5.22 -13.50 -3.91
N TYR A 173 6.46 -13.56 -4.38
CA TYR A 173 6.77 -13.24 -5.78
C TYR A 173 6.60 -14.50 -6.63
N VAL A 174 5.80 -14.40 -7.69
CA VAL A 174 5.40 -15.55 -8.54
C VAL A 174 6.33 -15.68 -9.73
N LYS A 175 6.74 -14.55 -10.32
CA LYS A 175 7.63 -14.48 -11.47
C LYS A 175 8.45 -13.20 -11.41
N GLY A 176 9.75 -13.32 -11.65
CA GLY A 176 10.64 -12.20 -11.94
C GLY A 176 11.27 -12.43 -13.31
N ASP A 177 11.01 -11.53 -14.27
CA ASP A 177 11.77 -11.49 -15.51
C ASP A 177 12.85 -10.41 -15.33
N ILE A 178 14.11 -10.82 -15.42
CA ILE A 178 15.29 -9.99 -15.13
C ILE A 178 16.28 -10.13 -16.29
N GLU A 179 16.64 -9.03 -16.93
CA GLU A 179 17.74 -9.00 -17.89
C GLU A 179 19.08 -8.90 -17.15
N TYR A 180 20.05 -9.74 -17.50
CA TYR A 180 21.24 -10.08 -16.70
C TYR A 180 22.33 -8.99 -16.59
N GLN A 181 22.08 -7.75 -17.02
CA GLN A 181 23.07 -6.66 -17.02
C GLN A 181 22.81 -5.59 -15.96
N ILE A 182 22.29 -6.00 -14.80
CA ILE A 182 21.95 -5.13 -13.68
C ILE A 182 23.18 -4.91 -12.77
N ASP A 183 23.24 -3.77 -12.08
CA ASP A 183 24.20 -3.50 -11.00
C ASP A 183 24.25 -4.69 -10.02
N PRO A 184 25.44 -5.20 -9.65
CA PRO A 184 25.58 -6.33 -8.74
C PRO A 184 24.74 -6.22 -7.45
N LYS A 185 24.53 -5.02 -6.90
CA LYS A 185 23.73 -4.81 -5.69
C LYS A 185 22.22 -5.01 -5.88
N GLU A 186 21.70 -4.59 -7.03
CA GLU A 186 20.30 -4.82 -7.40
C GLU A 186 20.08 -6.29 -7.76
N LEU A 187 21.04 -6.90 -8.46
CA LEU A 187 20.99 -8.33 -8.77
C LEU A 187 20.95 -9.21 -7.50
N ASP A 188 21.74 -8.87 -6.47
CA ASP A 188 21.70 -9.58 -5.19
C ASP A 188 20.38 -9.37 -4.44
N SER A 189 19.80 -8.17 -4.53
CA SER A 189 18.49 -7.87 -3.93
C SER A 189 17.37 -8.68 -4.60
N ILE A 190 17.41 -8.81 -5.92
CA ILE A 190 16.41 -9.59 -6.66
C ILE A 190 16.63 -11.10 -6.44
N LYS A 191 17.87 -11.60 -6.41
CA LYS A 191 18.17 -12.99 -6.04
C LYS A 191 17.73 -13.33 -4.61
N ASN A 192 17.85 -12.39 -3.67
CA ASN A 192 17.29 -12.54 -2.33
C ASN A 192 15.76 -12.62 -2.34
N ILE A 193 15.10 -11.88 -3.24
CA ILE A 193 13.65 -11.96 -3.45
C ILE A 193 13.23 -13.33 -4.00
N GLU A 194 13.96 -13.86 -4.98
CA GLU A 194 13.68 -15.17 -5.56
C GLU A 194 13.96 -16.33 -4.60
N SER A 195 15.00 -16.19 -3.75
CA SER A 195 15.41 -17.26 -2.81
C SER A 195 14.58 -17.34 -1.53
N GLN A 196 14.01 -16.23 -1.03
CA GLN A 196 13.25 -16.24 0.23
C GLN A 196 11.80 -16.72 0.08
N GLY A 197 11.23 -16.75 -1.14
CA GLY A 197 9.93 -17.35 -1.46
C GLY A 197 8.69 -16.61 -0.89
N SER A 198 8.70 -16.24 0.40
CA SER A 198 7.61 -15.54 1.09
C SER A 198 8.14 -14.50 2.08
N PHE A 199 7.71 -13.25 1.90
CA PHE A 199 8.00 -12.14 2.79
C PHE A 199 6.84 -11.88 3.74
N GLN A 200 7.15 -11.64 5.02
CA GLN A 200 6.14 -11.28 6.02
C GLN A 200 6.51 -9.97 6.70
N PHE A 201 5.57 -9.04 6.73
CA PHE A 201 5.76 -7.75 7.38
C PHE A 201 4.42 -7.17 7.87
N TRP A 202 4.53 -6.10 8.65
CA TRP A 202 3.40 -5.39 9.21
C TRP A 202 3.33 -3.99 8.60
N GLU A 203 2.20 -3.65 8.01
CA GLU A 203 1.89 -2.28 7.61
C GLU A 203 1.05 -1.62 8.71
N LYS A 204 1.31 -0.34 8.99
CA LYS A 204 0.53 0.49 9.91
C LYS A 204 -0.10 1.60 9.09
N GLY A 205 -1.38 1.88 9.33
CA GLY A 205 -2.09 2.91 8.60
C GLY A 205 -2.92 3.78 9.51
N PHE A 206 -2.95 5.07 9.17
CA PHE A 206 -3.77 6.06 9.83
C PHE A 206 -4.65 6.78 8.82
N SER A 207 -5.91 7.01 9.19
CA SER A 207 -6.89 7.77 8.41
C SER A 207 -7.43 8.90 9.26
N PHE A 208 -7.44 10.09 8.70
CA PHE A 208 -8.06 11.27 9.30
C PHE A 208 -8.97 11.92 8.27
N GLY A 209 -10.19 12.27 8.63
CA GLY A 209 -11.05 12.95 7.68
C GLY A 209 -12.26 13.64 8.26
N PHE A 210 -12.86 14.47 7.41
CA PHE A 210 -14.10 15.17 7.68
C PHE A 210 -15.26 14.48 6.97
N HIS A 211 -16.33 14.24 7.72
CA HIS A 211 -17.56 13.66 7.20
C HIS A 211 -18.59 14.75 6.91
N PHE A 212 -19.13 14.72 5.70
CA PHE A 212 -20.27 15.52 5.30
C PHE A 212 -21.41 14.59 4.87
N THR A 213 -22.63 15.12 4.81
CA THR A 213 -23.78 14.33 4.33
C THR A 213 -23.52 13.91 2.87
N GLY A 214 -23.28 12.61 2.66
CA GLY A 214 -23.08 12.01 1.34
C GLY A 214 -21.63 11.82 0.90
N PHE A 215 -20.65 12.52 1.48
CA PHE A 215 -19.23 12.36 1.12
C PHE A 215 -18.29 12.59 2.30
N SER A 216 -17.05 12.10 2.20
CA SER A 216 -16.02 12.35 3.21
C SER A 216 -14.71 12.71 2.54
N LEU A 217 -13.99 13.67 3.12
CA LEU A 217 -12.62 13.99 2.70
C LEU A 217 -11.68 13.36 3.71
N THR A 218 -10.79 12.47 3.25
CA THR A 218 -9.86 11.74 4.13
C THR A 218 -8.43 11.88 3.64
N TYR A 219 -7.52 12.01 4.59
CA TYR A 219 -6.09 11.83 4.44
C TYR A 219 -5.73 10.45 5.00
N ASN A 220 -5.03 9.65 4.21
CA ASN A 220 -4.60 8.30 4.58
C ASN A 220 -3.08 8.21 4.44
N ASN A 221 -2.44 7.58 5.42
CA ASN A 221 -1.03 7.26 5.38
C ASN A 221 -0.82 5.78 5.73
N VAL A 222 0.18 5.16 5.10
CA VAL A 222 0.64 3.80 5.39
C VAL A 222 2.15 3.81 5.53
N SER A 223 2.66 3.07 6.51
CA SER A 223 4.08 2.79 6.69
C SER A 223 4.30 1.30 6.87
N LEU A 224 5.49 0.82 6.48
CA LEU A 224 6.04 -0.48 6.88
C LEU A 224 6.61 -0.44 8.30
#